data_AF-A0A4U8V0R1-F1
#
_entry.id   AF-A0A4U8V0R1-F1
#
_cell.length_a   1.000
_cell.length_b   1.000
_cell.length_c   1.000
_cell.angle_alpha   90.00
_cell.angle_beta   90.00
_cell.angle_gamma   90.00
#
_symmetry.space_group_name_H-M   'P 1'
#
loop_
_entity.id
_entity.type
_entity.pdbx_description
1 polymer ?
#
loop_
_entity_poly.entity_id
_entity_poly.type
_entity_poly.pdbx_seq_one_letter_code
_entity_poly.pdbx_strand_id
1 'polypeptide(L)'
;MDRLAEGVLGRGNLELKKNVTIDLFDSASNSLWRDHVGFIVTDKFQFFQLSMPAVKAAALLKPCTESQIKVVKGEDAENNVIDFDGTLSPLNRGDYVTFLMQNCTVLSADRGDGGVTGYLIARGDNVMGVYAEDVSIAHALLKHYITEFNPSKVVLCARRGDWQELVADQSASLRPIYRRHTDTLVPFLQTSSGTKYSRSTSESTSSKL
;
A
#
# COMPACT_ATOMS: atom_id res chain seq x y z
N MET A 1 16.54 10.45 -5.19
CA MET A 1 15.45 11.36 -5.63
C MET A 1 14.64 10.61 -6.65
N ASP A 2 13.38 10.33 -6.33
CA ASP A 2 12.51 9.44 -7.10
C ASP A 2 11.95 10.17 -8.32
N ARG A 3 12.34 9.74 -9.52
CA ARG A 3 11.97 10.41 -10.79
C ARG A 3 10.46 10.37 -11.03
N LEU A 4 9.77 9.38 -10.46
CA LEU A 4 8.32 9.26 -10.54
C LEU A 4 7.63 10.37 -9.74
N ALA A 5 8.15 10.66 -8.54
CA ALA A 5 7.63 11.73 -7.69
C ALA A 5 7.81 13.10 -8.37
N GLU A 6 8.94 13.35 -9.02
CA GLU A 6 9.18 14.63 -9.72
C GLU A 6 8.28 14.79 -10.97
N GLY A 7 8.04 13.70 -11.71
CA GLY A 7 7.18 13.70 -12.90
C GLY A 7 5.68 13.81 -12.60
N VAL A 8 5.22 13.25 -11.48
CA VAL A 8 3.80 13.26 -11.11
C VAL A 8 3.41 14.51 -10.31
N LEU A 9 4.31 15.04 -9.47
CA LEU A 9 3.97 16.11 -8.53
C LEU A 9 4.24 17.51 -9.07
N GLY A 10 5.15 17.67 -10.05
CA GLY A 10 5.63 18.98 -10.49
C GLY A 10 6.34 19.76 -9.36
N ARG A 11 7.34 20.58 -9.69
CA ARG A 11 8.12 21.31 -8.67
C ARG A 11 7.34 22.37 -7.86
N GLY A 12 6.06 22.60 -8.16
CA GLY A 12 5.28 23.66 -7.50
C GLY A 12 3.78 23.63 -7.75
N ASN A 13 3.22 22.54 -8.27
CA ASN A 13 1.79 22.37 -8.44
C ASN A 13 1.43 20.93 -8.08
N LEU A 14 1.46 20.62 -6.78
CA LEU A 14 0.52 19.64 -6.25
C LEU A 14 -0.86 20.21 -6.58
N GLU A 15 -1.40 19.85 -7.74
CA GLU A 15 -2.77 20.16 -8.09
C GLU A 15 -3.62 19.70 -6.91
N LEU A 16 -4.13 20.67 -6.15
CA LEU A 16 -5.06 20.50 -5.02
C LEU A 16 -6.41 19.92 -5.47
N LYS A 17 -6.44 19.18 -6.57
CA LYS A 17 -7.58 18.43 -7.10
C LYS A 17 -7.39 16.93 -6.93
N LYS A 18 -6.19 16.45 -6.57
CA LYS A 18 -5.89 15.03 -6.45
C LYS A 18 -5.40 14.71 -5.04
N ASN A 19 -6.06 13.75 -4.41
CA ASN A 19 -5.57 13.14 -3.18
C ASN A 19 -4.39 12.23 -3.52
N VAL A 20 -3.26 12.46 -2.87
CA VAL A 20 -2.01 11.73 -3.05
C VAL A 20 -1.78 10.88 -1.81
N THR A 21 -1.41 9.61 -2.01
CA THR A 21 -0.97 8.72 -0.93
C THR A 21 0.52 8.53 -1.00
N ILE A 22 1.21 8.67 0.13
CA ILE A 22 2.67 8.63 0.23
C ILE A 22 3.08 7.74 1.39
N ASP A 23 4.04 6.85 1.14
CA ASP A 23 4.65 6.01 2.15
C ASP A 23 6.00 6.58 2.57
N LEU A 24 6.13 6.91 3.86
CA LEU A 24 7.34 7.50 4.43
C LEU A 24 8.01 6.51 5.39
N PHE A 25 9.32 6.36 5.29
CA PHE A 25 10.10 5.53 6.22
C PHE A 25 10.63 6.31 7.44
N ASP A 26 10.46 7.63 7.44
CA ASP A 26 10.90 8.51 8.51
C ASP A 26 9.78 9.48 8.90
N SER A 27 9.44 9.47 10.19
CA SER A 27 8.42 10.35 10.75
C SER A 27 8.87 11.82 10.81
N ALA A 28 10.18 12.11 10.78
CA ALA A 28 10.69 13.48 10.75
C ALA A 28 10.38 14.19 9.42
N SER A 29 10.12 13.44 8.35
CA SER A 29 9.68 14.00 7.07
C SER A 29 8.24 14.53 7.11
N ASN A 30 7.47 14.26 8.17
CA ASN A 30 6.07 14.70 8.28
C ASN A 30 5.93 16.22 8.34
N SER A 31 6.86 16.94 8.99
CA SER A 31 6.81 18.41 9.06
C SER A 31 6.99 19.03 7.67
N LEU A 32 7.98 18.56 6.91
CA LEU A 32 8.21 18.99 5.54
C LEU A 32 6.98 18.76 4.66
N TRP A 33 6.39 17.55 4.72
CA TRP A 33 5.20 17.25 3.94
C TRP A 33 4.00 18.09 4.36
N ARG A 34 3.74 18.25 5.67
CA ARG A 34 2.68 19.13 6.17
C ARG A 34 2.87 20.56 5.68
N ASP A 35 4.08 21.10 5.75
CA ASP A 35 4.36 22.48 5.39
C ASP A 35 4.21 22.71 3.87
N HIS A 36 4.43 21.67 3.04
CA HIS A 36 4.26 21.75 1.58
C HIS A 36 2.83 21.47 1.08
N VAL A 37 2.06 20.60 1.75
CA VAL A 37 0.75 20.14 1.25
C VAL A 37 -0.43 20.62 2.11
N GLY A 38 -0.15 21.33 3.20
CA GLY A 38 -1.13 21.89 4.15
C GLY A 38 -1.70 20.84 5.10
N PHE A 39 -2.40 19.85 4.55
CA PHE A 39 -3.08 18.81 5.32
C PHE A 39 -2.64 17.40 4.92
N ILE A 40 -2.14 16.66 5.90
CA ILE A 40 -1.84 15.23 5.78
C ILE A 40 -2.65 14.45 6.80
N VAL A 41 -3.31 13.39 6.35
CA VAL A 41 -4.04 12.44 7.19
C VAL A 41 -3.20 11.16 7.28
N THR A 42 -3.09 10.64 8.50
CA THR A 42 -2.43 9.34 8.73
C THR A 42 -3.38 8.22 8.36
N ASP A 43 -2.91 7.23 7.60
CA ASP A 43 -3.68 6.00 7.39
C ASP A 43 -3.97 5.33 8.74
N LYS A 44 -5.18 4.78 8.89
CA LYS A 44 -5.57 4.03 10.09
C LYS A 44 -4.76 2.74 10.24
N PHE A 45 -4.27 2.19 9.14
CA PHE A 45 -3.47 0.99 9.12
C PHE A 45 -2.00 1.32 9.36
N GLN A 46 -1.36 0.49 10.20
CA GLN A 46 0.07 0.59 10.46
C GLN A 46 0.80 -0.37 9.53
N PHE A 47 1.73 0.16 8.74
CA PHE A 47 2.51 -0.63 7.78
C PHE A 47 3.97 -0.75 8.22
N PHE A 48 4.64 -1.78 7.71
CA PHE A 48 6.06 -1.99 7.90
C PHE A 48 6.66 -2.68 6.68
N GLN A 49 7.96 -2.44 6.46
CA GLN A 49 8.79 -3.25 5.59
C GLN A 49 9.47 -4.32 6.45
N LEU A 50 9.25 -5.57 6.10
CA LEU A 50 9.96 -6.73 6.61
C LEU A 50 11.19 -6.99 5.73
N SER A 51 12.31 -7.32 6.35
CA SER A 51 13.49 -7.88 5.68
C SER A 51 14.05 -9.02 6.50
N MET A 52 14.21 -10.21 5.91
CA MET A 52 14.82 -11.36 6.60
C MET A 52 15.53 -12.32 5.65
N PRO A 53 16.47 -13.16 6.12
CA PRO A 53 17.13 -14.17 5.29
C PRO A 53 16.11 -15.15 4.66
N ALA A 54 16.25 -15.42 3.37
CA ALA A 54 15.24 -16.18 2.62
C ALA A 54 15.12 -17.63 3.12
N VAL A 55 16.25 -18.26 3.48
CA VAL A 55 16.28 -19.62 4.05
C VAL A 55 15.45 -19.71 5.34
N LYS A 56 15.52 -18.67 6.20
CA LYS A 56 14.73 -18.61 7.43
C LYS A 56 13.25 -18.39 7.12
N ALA A 57 12.93 -17.49 6.19
CA ALA A 57 11.56 -17.29 5.74
C ALA A 57 10.94 -18.59 5.21
N ALA A 58 11.62 -19.32 4.32
CA ALA A 58 11.13 -20.58 3.76
C ALA A 58 10.84 -21.66 4.82
N ALA A 59 11.62 -21.69 5.90
CA ALA A 59 11.42 -22.62 7.02
C ALA A 59 10.16 -22.30 7.84
N LEU A 60 9.81 -21.01 7.97
CA LEU A 60 8.64 -20.55 8.71
C LEU A 60 7.34 -20.60 7.89
N LEU A 61 7.45 -20.54 6.56
CA LEU A 61 6.31 -20.57 5.65
C LEU A 61 5.69 -21.97 5.56
N LYS A 62 4.36 -22.00 5.55
CA LYS A 62 3.55 -23.21 5.50
C LYS A 62 3.35 -23.62 4.03
N PRO A 63 3.54 -24.90 3.67
CA PRO A 63 3.17 -25.37 2.35
C PRO A 63 1.64 -25.44 2.22
N CYS A 64 1.13 -25.31 1.00
CA CYS A 64 -0.27 -25.58 0.65
C CYS A 64 -0.27 -26.72 -0.39
N THR A 65 -1.01 -27.79 -0.12
CA THR A 65 -1.16 -28.93 -1.05
C THR A 65 -2.34 -28.78 -2.01
N GLU A 66 -3.23 -27.82 -1.72
CA GLU A 66 -4.49 -27.62 -2.46
C GLU A 66 -4.34 -26.66 -3.65
N SER A 67 -3.19 -26.00 -3.78
CA SER A 67 -2.90 -25.08 -4.88
C SER A 67 -1.70 -25.54 -5.70
N GLN A 68 -1.86 -25.49 -7.02
CA GLN A 68 -0.77 -25.60 -7.98
C GLN A 68 -0.21 -24.20 -8.22
N ILE A 69 1.11 -24.06 -8.08
CA ILE A 69 1.80 -22.78 -8.29
C ILE A 69 2.60 -22.89 -9.58
N LYS A 70 2.39 -21.92 -10.48
CA LYS A 70 3.07 -21.83 -11.76
C LYS A 70 3.67 -20.45 -11.98
N VAL A 71 4.81 -20.40 -12.67
CA VAL A 71 5.37 -19.16 -13.20
C VAL A 71 4.58 -18.79 -14.45
N VAL A 72 4.02 -17.58 -14.48
CA VAL A 72 3.21 -17.09 -15.61
C VAL A 72 3.90 -15.92 -16.31
N LYS A 73 3.74 -15.83 -17.64
CA LYS A 73 4.34 -14.77 -18.48
C LYS A 73 3.44 -14.46 -19.67
N GLY A 74 3.58 -13.24 -20.20
CA GLY A 74 2.85 -12.80 -21.39
C GLY A 74 1.33 -12.90 -21.21
N GLU A 75 0.65 -13.44 -22.21
CA GLU A 75 -0.81 -13.60 -22.23
C GLU A 75 -1.36 -14.44 -21.06
N ASP A 76 -0.62 -15.47 -20.60
CA ASP A 76 -1.04 -16.28 -19.44
C ASP A 76 -0.96 -15.48 -18.13
N ALA A 77 -0.07 -14.50 -18.04
CA ALA A 77 -0.03 -13.60 -16.88
C ALA A 77 -1.17 -12.59 -16.93
N GLU A 78 -1.48 -12.04 -18.11
CA GLU A 78 -2.61 -11.11 -18.28
C GLU A 78 -3.94 -11.78 -17.90
N ASN A 79 -4.26 -12.93 -18.51
CA ASN A 79 -5.53 -13.61 -18.28
C ASN A 79 -5.69 -14.11 -16.83
N ASN A 80 -4.61 -14.58 -16.19
CA ASN A 80 -4.73 -15.13 -14.84
C ASN A 80 -4.63 -14.06 -13.75
N VAL A 81 -3.69 -13.11 -13.88
CA VAL A 81 -3.35 -12.17 -12.80
C VAL A 81 -4.20 -10.91 -12.87
N ILE A 82 -4.46 -10.36 -14.06
CA ILE A 82 -5.24 -9.12 -14.19
C ILE A 82 -6.71 -9.37 -13.86
N ASP A 83 -7.27 -10.48 -14.36
CA ASP A 83 -8.66 -10.85 -14.06
C ASP A 83 -8.86 -11.08 -12.57
N PHE A 84 -7.93 -11.79 -11.92
CA PHE A 84 -7.97 -11.97 -10.47
C PHE A 84 -7.79 -10.65 -9.72
N ASP A 85 -6.83 -9.79 -10.07
CA ASP A 85 -6.62 -8.48 -9.41
C ASP A 85 -7.86 -7.59 -9.53
N GLY A 86 -8.57 -7.66 -10.65
CA GLY A 86 -9.85 -6.97 -10.85
C GLY A 86 -10.94 -7.36 -9.85
N THR A 87 -10.83 -8.52 -9.20
CA THR A 87 -11.75 -8.94 -8.12
C THR A 87 -11.38 -8.37 -6.75
N LEU A 88 -10.12 -7.95 -6.56
CA LEU A 88 -9.60 -7.50 -5.26
C LEU A 88 -9.95 -6.05 -4.94
N SER A 89 -10.19 -5.24 -5.97
CA SER A 89 -10.44 -3.81 -5.81
C SER A 89 -11.46 -3.31 -6.84
N PRO A 90 -12.37 -2.39 -6.45
CA PRO A 90 -13.22 -1.72 -7.43
C PRO A 90 -12.45 -0.73 -8.32
N LEU A 91 -11.18 -0.46 -8.01
CA LEU A 91 -10.31 0.40 -8.81
C LEU A 91 -9.67 -0.43 -9.92
N ASN A 92 -9.79 0.01 -11.17
CA ASN A 92 -9.07 -0.61 -12.27
C ASN A 92 -7.56 -0.33 -12.14
N ARG A 93 -6.82 -1.37 -11.74
CA ARG A 93 -5.37 -1.34 -11.54
C ARG A 93 -4.62 -2.13 -12.62
N GLY A 94 -5.31 -2.56 -13.69
CA GLY A 94 -4.74 -3.44 -14.73
C GLY A 94 -3.44 -2.91 -15.30
N ASP A 95 -3.43 -1.65 -15.77
CA ASP A 95 -2.23 -1.01 -16.35
C ASP A 95 -1.03 -1.00 -15.39
N TYR A 96 -1.29 -0.76 -14.11
CA TYR A 96 -0.25 -0.76 -13.08
C TYR A 96 0.31 -2.16 -12.85
N VAL A 97 -0.55 -3.18 -12.77
CA VAL A 97 -0.13 -4.56 -12.60
C VAL A 97 0.65 -5.03 -13.83
N THR A 98 0.16 -4.74 -15.05
CA THR A 98 0.88 -5.02 -16.30
C THR A 98 2.26 -4.40 -16.32
N PHE A 99 2.38 -3.14 -15.90
CA PHE A 99 3.68 -2.48 -15.77
C PHE A 99 4.61 -3.22 -14.80
N LEU A 100 4.11 -3.68 -13.65
CA LEU A 100 4.92 -4.46 -12.70
C LEU A 100 5.39 -5.79 -13.31
N MET A 101 4.53 -6.49 -14.05
CA MET A 101 4.84 -7.81 -14.61
C MET A 101 6.00 -7.79 -15.63
N GLN A 102 6.22 -6.67 -16.34
CA GLN A 102 7.25 -6.58 -17.40
C GLN A 102 8.68 -6.87 -16.92
N ASN A 103 9.00 -6.57 -15.65
CA ASN A 103 10.36 -6.71 -15.10
C ASN A 103 10.39 -7.51 -13.79
N CYS A 104 9.35 -8.31 -13.54
CA CYS A 104 9.21 -9.10 -12.34
C CYS A 104 8.95 -10.57 -12.68
N THR A 105 9.32 -11.43 -11.74
CA THR A 105 8.82 -12.79 -11.69
C THR A 105 7.37 -12.75 -11.20
N VAL A 106 6.49 -13.44 -11.93
CA VAL A 106 5.06 -13.52 -11.62
C VAL A 106 4.72 -15.00 -11.40
N LEU A 107 4.12 -15.28 -10.25
CA LEU A 107 3.57 -16.59 -9.90
C LEU A 107 2.05 -16.48 -9.82
N SER A 108 1.36 -17.50 -10.31
CA SER A 108 -0.07 -17.69 -10.15
C SER A 108 -0.33 -18.97 -9.37
N ALA A 109 -1.30 -18.95 -8.48
CA ALA A 109 -1.82 -20.11 -7.78
C ALA A 109 -3.22 -20.45 -8.29
N ASP A 110 -3.48 -21.71 -8.60
CA ASP A 110 -4.79 -22.22 -8.99
C ASP A 110 -5.14 -23.50 -8.22
N ARG A 111 -6.44 -23.81 -8.06
CA ARG A 111 -6.91 -25.04 -7.39
C ARG A 111 -7.00 -26.25 -8.33
N GLY A 112 -6.39 -26.18 -9.51
CA GLY A 112 -6.44 -27.25 -10.53
C GLY A 112 -7.76 -27.33 -11.32
N ASP A 113 -8.79 -26.56 -10.95
CA ASP A 113 -10.04 -26.38 -11.70
C ASP A 113 -9.95 -25.24 -12.74
N GLY A 114 -8.79 -24.59 -12.85
CA GLY A 114 -8.55 -23.42 -13.68
C GLY A 114 -8.88 -22.10 -13.01
N GLY A 115 -9.43 -22.10 -11.78
CA GLY A 115 -9.69 -20.91 -10.99
C GLY A 115 -8.41 -20.38 -10.34
N VAL A 116 -8.01 -19.16 -10.71
CA VAL A 116 -6.90 -18.45 -10.03
C VAL A 116 -7.36 -18.05 -8.63
N THR A 117 -6.55 -18.40 -7.64
CA THR A 117 -6.84 -18.15 -6.21
C THR A 117 -5.81 -17.23 -5.55
N GLY A 118 -4.79 -16.84 -6.30
CA GLY A 118 -3.81 -15.86 -5.85
C GLY A 118 -2.67 -15.69 -6.83
N TYR A 119 -1.90 -14.63 -6.62
CA TYR A 119 -0.69 -14.35 -7.38
C TYR A 119 0.38 -13.68 -6.51
N LEU A 120 1.63 -13.79 -6.96
CA LEU A 120 2.79 -13.13 -6.36
C LEU A 120 3.61 -12.46 -7.45
N ILE A 121 4.01 -11.21 -7.21
CA ILE A 121 4.92 -10.46 -8.08
C ILE A 121 6.16 -10.12 -7.27
N ALA A 122 7.34 -10.49 -7.77
CA ALA A 122 8.61 -10.23 -7.10
C ALA A 122 9.75 -9.94 -8.06
N ARG A 123 10.77 -9.23 -7.56
CA ARG A 123 11.98 -8.84 -8.29
C ARG A 123 13.20 -8.99 -7.39
N GLY A 124 13.94 -10.08 -7.61
CA GLY A 124 15.11 -10.42 -6.80
C GLY A 124 14.71 -10.64 -5.34
N ASP A 125 15.34 -9.90 -4.42
CA ASP A 125 14.99 -9.97 -3.00
C ASP A 125 13.64 -9.33 -2.65
N ASN A 126 13.06 -8.51 -3.54
CA ASN A 126 11.90 -7.69 -3.20
C ASN A 126 10.61 -8.32 -3.69
N VAL A 127 9.68 -8.57 -2.79
CA VAL A 127 8.31 -8.98 -3.10
C VAL A 127 7.46 -7.72 -3.25
N MET A 128 6.91 -7.51 -4.45
CA MET A 128 6.12 -6.33 -4.80
C MET A 128 4.67 -6.46 -4.35
N GLY A 129 4.15 -7.69 -4.36
CA GLY A 129 2.80 -7.98 -3.88
C GLY A 129 2.56 -9.48 -3.78
N VAL A 130 1.78 -9.87 -2.77
CA VAL A 130 1.23 -11.21 -2.62
C VAL A 130 -0.25 -11.01 -2.35
N TYR A 131 -1.08 -11.53 -3.24
CA TYR A 131 -2.53 -11.47 -3.11
C TYR A 131 -3.07 -12.88 -3.26
N ALA A 132 -3.92 -13.30 -2.33
CA ALA A 132 -4.50 -14.63 -2.34
C ALA A 132 -5.83 -14.62 -1.58
N GLU A 133 -6.70 -15.58 -1.90
CA GLU A 133 -7.95 -15.81 -1.18
C GLU A 133 -7.71 -16.25 0.28
N ASP A 134 -6.62 -16.96 0.54
CA ASP A 134 -6.30 -17.54 1.84
C ASP A 134 -4.83 -17.37 2.22
N VAL A 135 -4.56 -17.33 3.54
CA VAL A 135 -3.22 -17.19 4.11
C VAL A 135 -2.32 -18.38 3.73
N SER A 136 -2.87 -19.59 3.65
CA SER A 136 -2.12 -20.78 3.24
C SER A 136 -1.57 -20.66 1.81
N ILE A 137 -2.37 -20.09 0.90
CA ILE A 137 -1.99 -19.86 -0.50
C ILE A 137 -0.91 -18.76 -0.57
N ALA A 138 -1.08 -17.67 0.19
CA ALA A 138 -0.05 -16.63 0.30
C ALA A 138 1.29 -17.20 0.81
N HIS A 139 1.25 -18.07 1.82
CA HIS A 139 2.44 -18.73 2.35
C HIS A 139 3.09 -19.65 1.31
N ALA A 140 2.28 -20.43 0.58
CA ALA A 140 2.76 -21.33 -0.45
C ALA A 140 3.39 -20.58 -1.63
N LEU A 141 2.77 -19.48 -2.11
CA LEU A 141 3.31 -18.62 -3.15
C LEU A 141 4.69 -18.07 -2.77
N LEU A 142 4.82 -17.50 -1.57
CA LEU A 142 6.09 -16.94 -1.12
C LEU A 142 7.14 -18.03 -0.91
N LYS A 143 6.75 -19.19 -0.39
CA LYS A 143 7.66 -20.33 -0.19
C LYS A 143 8.16 -20.88 -1.52
N HIS A 144 7.27 -21.02 -2.51
CA HIS A 144 7.60 -21.46 -3.85
C HIS A 144 8.58 -20.51 -4.51
N TYR A 145 8.31 -19.19 -4.43
CA TYR A 145 9.22 -18.16 -4.93
C TYR A 145 10.62 -18.28 -4.33
N ILE A 146 10.72 -18.43 -3.00
CA ILE A 146 12.02 -18.55 -2.33
C ILE A 146 12.76 -19.82 -2.78
N THR A 147 12.05 -20.94 -2.91
CA THR A 147 12.65 -22.23 -3.22
C THR A 147 13.13 -22.29 -4.67
N GLU A 148 12.34 -21.76 -5.60
CA GLU A 148 12.65 -21.77 -7.03
C GLU A 148 13.71 -20.73 -7.40
N PHE A 149 13.56 -19.49 -6.93
CA PHE A 149 14.40 -18.36 -7.35
C PHE A 149 15.56 -18.05 -6.41
N ASN A 150 15.61 -18.70 -5.24
CA ASN A 150 16.71 -18.61 -4.27
C ASN A 150 17.19 -17.16 -4.00
N PRO A 151 16.30 -16.22 -3.65
CA PRO A 151 16.71 -14.86 -3.27
C PRO A 151 17.58 -14.91 -2.02
N SER A 152 18.45 -13.91 -1.83
CA SER A 152 19.33 -13.87 -0.66
C SER A 152 18.56 -13.57 0.62
N LYS A 153 17.57 -12.69 0.49
CA LYS A 153 16.66 -12.24 1.54
C LYS A 153 15.30 -11.99 0.94
N VAL A 154 14.29 -11.93 1.80
CA VAL A 154 12.94 -11.53 1.45
C VAL A 154 12.68 -10.16 2.02
N VAL A 155 12.36 -9.21 1.15
CA VAL A 155 11.92 -7.86 1.50
C VAL A 155 10.48 -7.67 1.03
N LEU A 156 9.55 -7.43 1.95
CA LEU A 156 8.13 -7.22 1.63
C LEU A 156 7.51 -6.14 2.51
N CYS A 157 6.54 -5.41 1.98
CA CYS A 157 5.74 -4.45 2.73
C CYS A 157 4.43 -5.12 3.18
N ALA A 158 4.10 -4.99 4.47
CA ALA A 158 2.91 -5.60 5.06
C ALA A 158 2.24 -4.67 6.06
N ARG A 159 0.98 -4.96 6.36
CA ARG A 159 0.23 -4.32 7.44
C ARG A 159 0.49 -5.07 8.75
N ARG A 160 0.56 -4.34 9.86
CA ARG A 160 0.63 -4.92 11.20
C ARG A 160 -0.54 -5.89 11.42
N GLY A 161 -0.24 -7.10 11.87
CA GLY A 161 -1.20 -8.20 12.00
C GLY A 161 -1.04 -9.27 10.91
N ASP A 162 -0.43 -8.93 9.78
CA ASP A 162 -0.15 -9.91 8.72
C ASP A 162 1.23 -10.55 8.95
N TRP A 163 1.49 -11.71 8.32
CA TRP A 163 2.78 -12.42 8.35
C TRP A 163 3.37 -12.65 9.75
N GLN A 164 2.54 -12.99 10.74
CA GLN A 164 2.94 -13.06 12.15
C GLN A 164 4.08 -14.05 12.39
N GLU A 165 4.10 -15.17 11.66
CA GLU A 165 5.16 -16.17 11.74
C GLU A 165 6.52 -15.62 11.33
N LEU A 166 6.57 -14.72 10.33
CA LEU A 166 7.81 -14.08 9.89
C LEU A 166 8.20 -12.94 10.84
N VAL A 167 7.22 -12.15 11.28
CA VAL A 167 7.42 -10.99 12.16
C VAL A 167 7.93 -11.39 13.54
N ALA A 168 7.54 -12.55 14.06
CA ALA A 168 7.95 -13.02 15.37
C ALA A 168 9.40 -13.55 15.42
N ASP A 169 10.02 -13.82 14.28
CA ASP A 169 11.38 -14.37 14.22
C ASP A 169 12.46 -13.30 14.49
N GLN A 170 13.51 -13.68 15.21
CA GLN A 170 14.59 -12.75 15.60
C GLN A 170 15.44 -12.27 14.41
N SER A 171 15.44 -13.01 13.30
CA SER A 171 16.14 -12.59 12.07
C SER A 171 15.35 -11.59 11.23
N ALA A 172 14.10 -11.28 11.63
CA ALA A 172 13.29 -10.27 10.98
C ALA A 172 13.72 -8.85 11.38
N SER A 173 14.07 -8.06 10.38
CA SER A 173 14.21 -6.61 10.51
C SER A 173 12.91 -5.95 10.08
N LEU A 174 12.34 -5.12 10.97
CA LEU A 174 11.09 -4.41 10.74
C LEU A 174 11.35 -2.91 10.69
N ARG A 175 11.02 -2.30 9.56
CA ARG A 175 11.10 -0.85 9.38
C ARG A 175 9.69 -0.27 9.25
N PRO A 176 9.23 0.60 10.16
CA PRO A 176 7.91 1.21 10.06
C PRO A 176 7.71 1.98 8.74
N ILE A 177 6.50 1.91 8.20
CA ILE A 177 6.04 2.71 7.07
C ILE A 177 4.89 3.59 7.54
N TYR A 178 5.06 4.90 7.40
CA TYR A 178 4.08 5.92 7.71
C TYR A 178 3.36 6.33 6.42
N ARG A 179 2.21 5.69 6.17
CA ARG A 179 1.33 6.08 5.07
C ARG A 179 0.60 7.37 5.42
N ARG A 180 0.61 8.31 4.47
CA ARG A 180 -0.01 9.63 4.56
C ARG A 180 -0.87 9.86 3.33
N HIS A 181 -2.00 10.50 3.53
CA HIS A 181 -2.89 10.94 2.46
C HIS A 181 -2.95 12.46 2.47
N THR A 182 -2.82 13.09 1.31
CA THR A 182 -3.25 14.49 1.16
C THR A 182 -4.76 14.49 1.01
N ASP A 183 -5.42 15.39 1.72
CA ASP A 183 -6.85 15.64 1.53
C ASP A 183 -7.00 17.01 0.87
N THR A 184 -7.57 17.01 -0.32
CA THR A 184 -7.86 18.22 -1.10
C THR A 184 -9.21 18.83 -0.77
N LEU A 185 -10.04 18.14 0.02
CA LEU A 185 -11.23 18.73 0.62
C LEU A 185 -10.81 19.60 1.82
N VAL A 186 -10.34 20.80 1.52
CA VAL A 186 -10.69 21.91 2.40
C VAL A 186 -12.23 21.96 2.35
N PRO A 187 -12.97 21.83 3.47
CA PRO A 187 -14.31 22.37 3.49
C PRO A 187 -14.08 23.86 3.31
N PHE A 188 -14.21 24.34 2.07
CA PHE A 188 -14.59 25.72 1.87
C PHE A 188 -15.74 25.91 2.81
N LEU A 189 -15.63 26.91 3.69
CA LEU A 189 -16.73 27.40 4.50
C LEU A 189 -17.93 27.56 3.57
N GLN A 190 -18.76 26.53 3.45
CA GLN A 190 -20.16 26.70 3.15
C GLN A 190 -20.71 27.36 4.41
N THR A 191 -20.49 28.66 4.49
CA THR A 191 -21.47 29.52 5.11
C THR A 191 -22.71 29.42 4.23
N SER A 192 -23.47 28.34 4.41
CA SER A 192 -24.87 28.30 4.02
C SER A 192 -25.55 29.37 4.86
N SER A 193 -25.71 30.53 4.25
CA SER A 193 -26.85 31.43 4.42
C SER A 193 -27.58 31.35 5.76
N GLY A 194 -27.33 32.35 6.61
CA GLY A 194 -28.43 32.97 7.36
C GLY A 194 -28.53 32.67 8.84
N THR A 195 -27.54 33.08 9.63
CA THR A 195 -27.84 33.56 10.99
C THR A 195 -27.06 34.83 11.25
N LYS A 196 -27.76 35.98 11.18
CA LYS A 196 -27.25 37.26 11.66
C LYS A 196 -27.00 37.13 13.17
N TYR A 197 -25.75 37.00 13.57
CA TYR A 197 -25.38 37.31 14.95
C TYR A 197 -25.44 38.83 15.11
N SER A 198 -26.57 39.34 15.60
CA SER A 198 -26.66 40.69 16.12
C SER A 198 -25.82 40.76 17.39
N ARG A 199 -24.66 41.41 17.29
CA ARG A 199 -23.86 41.83 18.43
C ARG A 199 -24.61 42.99 19.09
N SER A 200 -25.32 42.72 20.19
CA SER A 200 -25.89 43.78 21.03
C SER A 200 -24.74 44.47 21.76
N THR A 201 -24.19 45.51 21.14
CA THR A 201 -23.41 46.53 21.82
C THR A 201 -24.38 47.39 22.62
N SER A 202 -24.57 47.08 23.89
CA SER A 202 -25.14 48.02 24.85
C SER A 202 -24.03 48.95 25.31
N GLU A 203 -23.95 50.11 24.67
CA GLU A 203 -23.31 51.30 25.25
C GLU A 203 -24.30 52.47 25.21
N SER A 204 -24.06 53.41 26.14
CA SER A 204 -24.82 54.63 26.46
C SER A 204 -25.91 54.42 27.53
N THR A 205 -26.02 55.22 28.59
CA THR A 205 -25.29 56.44 28.99
C THR A 205 -25.64 56.75 30.45
N SER A 206 -24.73 57.44 31.12
CA SER A 206 -24.91 58.06 32.44
C SER A 206 -25.95 59.20 32.40
N SER A 207 -26.84 59.29 33.39
CA SER A 207 -27.37 60.58 33.88
C SER A 207 -28.11 60.46 35.23
N LYS A 208 -27.53 61.16 36.22
CA LYS A 208 -28.11 61.85 37.39
C LYS A 208 -29.64 61.84 37.56
N LEU A 209 -30.11 61.43 38.74
CA LEU A 209 -30.64 62.31 39.82
C LEU A 209 -30.72 61.51 41.12
#